data_AF-A0AAE9F857-F1
#
_entry.id   AF-A0AAE9F857-F1
#
_cell.length_a   1.000
_cell.length_b   1.000
_cell.length_c   1.000
_cell.angle_alpha   90.00
_cell.angle_beta   90.00
_cell.angle_gamma   90.00
#
_symmetry.space_group_name_H-M   'P 1'
#
loop_
_entity.id
_entity.type
_entity.pdbx_description
1 polymer ?
#
loop_
_entity_poly.entity_id
_entity_poly.type
_entity_poly.pdbx_seq_one_letter_code
_entity_poly.pdbx_strand_id
1 'polypeptide(L)'
;MRLYLLGVLAAFCFSEALTATNCSTKGEISCYSCMGRDMENCQSGLTCCKGACFKLEDIKHNVIVKGCVNNREEDASMKVRELNVPLYWANKEKVKGESFFCTGKEFCNETSRLSLLASFFTAILAFVIIR
;
A
#
# COMPACT_ATOMS: atom_id res chain seq x y z
N MET A 1 -30.81 -25.08 23.16
CA MET A 1 -29.62 -24.36 23.64
C MET A 1 -28.77 -23.87 22.45
N ARG A 2 -29.35 -23.49 21.30
CA ARG A 2 -29.75 -22.12 20.88
C ARG A 2 -29.46 -20.98 21.87
N LEU A 3 -28.83 -19.91 21.35
CA LEU A 3 -28.43 -18.62 21.94
C LEU A 3 -27.03 -18.54 22.61
N TYR A 4 -25.96 -18.56 21.81
CA TYR A 4 -24.68 -17.89 22.11
C TYR A 4 -24.07 -17.29 20.84
N LEU A 5 -24.86 -16.49 20.12
CA LEU A 5 -24.44 -15.91 18.85
C LEU A 5 -24.94 -14.47 18.77
N LEU A 6 -24.60 -13.67 19.78
CA LEU A 6 -24.89 -12.24 19.84
C LEU A 6 -24.07 -11.62 20.96
N GLY A 7 -22.96 -10.97 20.60
CA GLY A 7 -22.21 -10.13 21.53
C GLY A 7 -20.74 -10.05 21.17
N VAL A 8 -20.26 -8.82 20.98
CA VAL A 8 -18.85 -8.43 20.86
C VAL A 8 -18.29 -8.78 19.46
N LEU A 9 -18.29 -7.88 18.49
CA LEU A 9 -17.42 -6.69 18.46
C LEU A 9 -18.06 -5.64 17.53
N ALA A 10 -18.80 -4.71 18.12
CA ALA A 10 -18.95 -3.38 17.54
C ALA A 10 -17.62 -2.65 17.77
N ALA A 11 -16.67 -2.84 16.84
CA ALA A 11 -15.38 -2.17 16.88
C ALA A 11 -15.21 -1.35 15.60
N PHE A 12 -15.53 -0.07 15.74
CA PHE A 12 -14.92 1.06 15.03
C PHE A 12 -14.55 0.82 13.56
N CYS A 13 -15.48 1.08 12.65
CA CYS A 13 -15.12 1.62 11.34
C CYS A 13 -15.29 3.14 11.42
N PHE A 14 -14.23 3.83 11.85
CA PHE A 14 -14.02 5.21 11.42
C PHE A 14 -13.77 5.14 9.91
N SER A 15 -14.81 5.34 9.10
CA SER A 15 -14.59 5.74 7.72
C SER A 15 -14.15 7.20 7.77
N GLU A 16 -12.86 7.45 7.89
CA GLU A 16 -12.31 8.68 7.33
C GLU A 16 -12.65 8.60 5.84
N ALA A 17 -13.71 9.31 5.46
CA ALA A 17 -13.98 9.61 4.07
C ALA A 17 -12.86 10.54 3.60
N LEU A 18 -11.70 9.94 3.31
CA LEU A 18 -10.64 10.60 2.57
C LEU A 18 -11.32 11.07 1.28
N THR A 19 -11.47 12.38 1.16
CA THR A 19 -12.12 13.00 0.01
C THR A 19 -11.20 12.68 -1.17
N ALA A 20 -11.47 11.57 -1.84
CA ALA A 20 -10.71 11.10 -2.99
C ALA A 20 -10.92 12.12 -4.10
N THR A 21 -10.04 13.11 -4.16
CA THR A 21 -10.01 14.05 -5.26
C THR A 21 -9.51 13.28 -6.48
N ASN A 22 -10.45 12.70 -7.22
CA ASN A 22 -10.14 12.01 -8.47
C ASN A 22 -9.46 13.00 -9.43
N CYS A 23 -8.43 12.52 -10.14
CA CYS A 23 -7.78 13.31 -11.18
C CYS A 23 -8.82 13.78 -12.22
N SER A 24 -8.81 15.07 -12.53
CA SER A 24 -9.76 15.65 -13.49
C SER A 24 -9.40 15.35 -14.95
N THR A 25 -8.16 14.96 -15.21
CA THR A 25 -7.65 14.68 -16.57
C THR A 25 -7.89 13.22 -16.96
N LYS A 26 -8.44 12.99 -18.16
CA LYS A 26 -8.59 11.64 -18.70
C LYS A 26 -7.23 10.95 -18.85
N GLY A 27 -7.12 9.75 -18.31
CA GLY A 27 -5.91 8.92 -18.38
C GLY A 27 -4.89 9.19 -17.26
N GLU A 28 -5.21 10.07 -16.31
CA GLU A 28 -4.46 10.18 -15.06
C GLU A 28 -5.09 9.30 -13.99
N ILE A 29 -4.25 8.74 -13.12
CA ILE A 29 -4.62 7.99 -11.92
C ILE A 29 -4.13 8.73 -10.68
N SER A 30 -4.90 8.67 -9.61
CA SER A 30 -4.53 9.21 -8.29
C SER A 30 -3.73 8.17 -7.52
N CYS A 31 -2.61 8.60 -6.95
CA CYS A 31 -1.72 7.77 -6.16
C CYS A 31 -1.49 8.39 -4.79
N TYR A 32 -1.24 7.57 -3.77
CA TYR A 32 -0.66 8.08 -2.54
C TYR A 32 0.77 8.59 -2.80
N SER A 33 1.11 9.72 -2.20
CA SER A 33 2.44 10.34 -2.24
C SER A 33 2.88 10.67 -0.82
N CYS A 34 3.82 9.91 -0.28
CA CYS A 34 4.28 10.05 1.10
C CYS A 34 5.60 9.34 1.34
N MET A 35 6.27 9.70 2.43
CA MET A 35 7.48 9.06 2.93
C MET A 35 7.31 8.80 4.44
N GLY A 36 7.33 7.52 4.84
CA GLY A 36 7.28 7.07 6.24
C GLY A 36 8.63 6.52 6.72
N ARG A 37 8.89 6.56 8.03
CA ARG A 37 10.19 6.20 8.65
C ARG A 37 10.13 5.01 9.61
N ASP A 38 9.02 4.31 9.61
CA ASP A 38 8.63 3.25 10.54
C ASP A 38 8.11 2.02 9.81
N MET A 39 8.21 2.00 8.47
CA MET A 39 7.56 1.01 7.61
C MET A 39 6.03 0.93 7.78
N GLU A 40 5.42 1.86 8.51
CA GLU A 40 3.97 1.93 8.64
C GLU A 40 3.37 2.50 7.36
N ASN A 41 2.15 2.06 7.05
CA ASN A 41 1.47 2.46 5.82
C ASN A 41 1.19 3.97 5.83
N CYS A 42 1.93 4.75 5.04
CA CYS A 42 1.62 6.17 4.86
C CYS A 42 0.51 6.39 3.81
N GLN A 43 -0.45 7.28 4.12
CA GLN A 43 -1.64 7.60 3.28
C GLN A 43 -1.97 9.11 3.24
N SER A 44 -1.02 9.99 3.58
CA SER A 44 -1.29 11.40 3.86
C SER A 44 -1.28 12.34 2.65
N GLY A 45 -0.71 11.95 1.50
CA GLY A 45 -0.62 12.80 0.30
C GLY A 45 -1.21 12.14 -0.94
N LEU A 46 -1.77 12.96 -1.85
CA LEU A 46 -2.39 12.52 -3.10
C LEU A 46 -1.71 13.20 -4.30
N THR A 47 -1.51 12.46 -5.38
CA THR A 47 -0.91 12.99 -6.62
C THR A 47 -1.52 12.35 -7.85
N CYS A 48 -1.65 13.12 -8.94
CA CYS A 48 -2.20 12.66 -10.22
C CYS A 48 -1.10 12.35 -11.23
N CYS A 49 -1.19 11.18 -11.87
CA CYS A 49 -0.08 10.62 -12.64
C CYS A 49 -0.57 9.91 -13.90
N LYS A 50 0.17 10.09 -15.01
CA LYS A 50 -0.18 9.48 -16.31
C LYS A 50 0.37 8.06 -16.50
N GLY A 51 1.37 7.68 -15.71
CA GLY A 51 2.11 6.44 -15.84
C GLY A 51 1.61 5.36 -14.89
N ALA A 52 2.24 5.28 -13.71
CA ALA A 52 1.95 4.26 -12.71
C ALA A 52 2.14 4.82 -11.29
N CYS A 53 1.37 4.31 -10.33
CA CYS A 53 1.67 4.49 -8.92
C CYS A 53 2.81 3.55 -8.53
N PHE A 54 3.61 3.94 -7.53
CA PHE A 54 4.59 3.05 -6.94
C PHE A 54 4.55 3.07 -5.42
N LYS A 55 5.01 1.97 -4.84
CA LYS A 55 5.33 1.79 -3.42
C LYS A 55 6.73 1.18 -3.35
N LEU A 56 7.66 1.90 -2.74
CA LEU A 56 9.03 1.48 -2.52
C LEU A 56 9.26 1.21 -1.04
N GLU A 57 9.84 0.06 -0.74
CA GLU A 57 10.22 -0.34 0.62
C GLU A 57 11.76 -0.43 0.72
N ASP A 58 12.36 0.48 1.48
CA ASP A 58 13.76 0.46 1.87
C ASP A 58 13.88 -0.14 3.26
N ILE A 59 14.03 -1.46 3.29
CA ILE A 59 14.15 -2.26 4.52
C ILE A 59 15.40 -1.88 5.32
N LYS A 60 16.49 -1.47 4.64
CA LYS A 60 17.75 -1.12 5.32
C LYS A 60 17.56 0.09 6.23
N HIS A 61 16.78 1.07 5.79
CA HIS A 61 16.58 2.32 6.50
C HIS A 61 15.22 2.45 7.19
N ASN A 62 14.38 1.40 7.13
CA ASN A 62 12.99 1.39 7.59
C ASN A 62 12.15 2.51 6.96
N VAL A 63 12.31 2.72 5.65
CA VAL A 63 11.61 3.77 4.92
C VAL A 63 10.63 3.17 3.92
N ILE A 64 9.41 3.68 3.92
CA ILE A 64 8.44 3.45 2.86
C ILE A 64 8.24 4.73 2.09
N VAL A 65 8.31 4.66 0.76
CA VAL A 65 8.03 5.80 -0.12
C VAL A 65 6.94 5.41 -1.09
N LYS A 66 5.94 6.26 -1.21
CA LYS A 66 4.88 6.14 -2.21
C LYS A 66 4.90 7.37 -3.10
N GLY A 67 4.51 7.16 -4.34
CA GLY A 67 4.33 8.23 -5.28
C GLY A 67 3.93 7.67 -6.61
N CYS A 68 4.38 8.34 -7.67
CA CYS A 68 4.13 7.88 -9.01
C CYS A 68 5.25 8.19 -9.98
N VAL A 69 5.16 7.58 -11.15
CA VAL A 69 6.03 7.82 -12.29
C VAL A 69 5.20 8.24 -13.50
N ASN A 70 5.81 9.07 -14.35
CA ASN A 70 5.19 9.49 -15.61
C ASN A 70 5.30 8.44 -16.71
N ASN A 71 6.27 7.53 -16.59
CA ASN A 71 6.45 6.44 -17.55
C ASN A 71 5.42 5.34 -17.30
N ARG A 72 5.01 4.67 -18.37
CA ARG A 72 4.22 3.44 -18.26
C ARG A 72 5.12 2.35 -17.67
N GLU A 73 4.62 1.73 -16.62
CA GLU A 73 5.23 0.56 -15.99
C GLU A 73 4.24 -0.60 -16.09
N GLU A 74 4.76 -1.82 -16.08
CA GLU A 74 3.92 -3.01 -16.07
C GLU A 74 3.17 -3.12 -14.74
N ASP A 75 1.87 -3.42 -14.81
CA ASP A 75 1.02 -3.55 -13.63
C ASP A 75 1.48 -4.72 -12.76
N ALA A 76 1.44 -4.53 -11.44
CA ALA A 76 1.94 -5.47 -10.45
C ALA A 76 3.41 -5.89 -10.63
N SER A 77 4.24 -5.06 -11.27
CA SER A 77 5.67 -5.32 -11.44
C SER A 77 6.49 -4.85 -10.25
N MET A 78 7.61 -5.54 -9.97
CA MET A 78 8.57 -5.17 -8.93
C MET A 78 9.92 -4.88 -9.58
N LYS A 79 10.51 -3.73 -9.24
CA LYS A 79 11.85 -3.34 -9.71
C LYS A 79 12.66 -2.71 -8.60
N VAL A 80 13.95 -3.03 -8.52
CA VAL A 80 14.87 -2.34 -7.62
C VAL A 80 15.07 -0.90 -8.11
N ARG A 81 14.88 0.06 -7.22
CA ARG A 81 15.04 1.49 -7.53
C ARG A 81 15.79 2.21 -6.44
N GLU A 82 16.52 3.23 -6.85
CA GLU A 82 17.11 4.23 -5.98
C GLU A 82 16.44 5.57 -6.28
N LEU A 83 15.89 6.22 -5.25
CA LEU A 83 15.31 7.54 -5.38
C LEU A 83 16.37 8.58 -5.01
N ASN A 84 16.34 9.73 -5.67
CA ASN A 84 17.25 10.83 -5.33
C ASN A 84 16.77 11.61 -4.09
N VAL A 85 16.52 10.88 -2.99
CA VAL A 85 16.07 11.40 -1.70
C VAL A 85 17.13 11.06 -0.66
N PRO A 86 17.94 12.04 -0.22
CA PRO A 86 18.99 11.80 0.76
C PRO A 86 18.41 11.65 2.17
N LEU A 87 18.87 10.63 2.89
CA LEU A 87 18.48 10.32 4.25
C LEU A 87 19.43 11.03 5.23
N TYR A 88 18.95 12.07 5.91
CA TYR A 88 19.78 12.86 6.83
C TYR A 88 20.30 12.06 8.03
N TRP A 89 19.59 10.99 8.41
CA TRP A 89 19.93 10.11 9.55
C TRP A 89 20.79 8.89 9.16
N ALA A 90 21.07 8.72 7.87
CA ALA A 90 21.83 7.59 7.34
C ALA A 90 22.95 8.10 6.43
N ASN A 91 23.80 9.02 6.91
CA ASN A 91 24.97 9.53 6.19
C ASN A 91 24.68 10.04 4.76
N LYS A 92 23.49 10.61 4.51
CA LYS A 92 23.03 11.03 3.17
C LYS A 92 22.96 9.90 2.15
N GLU A 93 22.90 8.65 2.59
CA GLU A 93 22.49 7.53 1.75
C GLU A 93 21.14 7.83 1.10
N LYS A 94 20.93 7.31 -0.09
CA LYS A 94 19.69 7.48 -0.84
C LYS A 94 18.72 6.36 -0.52
N VAL A 95 17.43 6.68 -0.57
CA VAL A 95 16.38 5.67 -0.46
C VAL A 95 16.55 4.65 -1.59
N LYS A 96 16.70 3.37 -1.23
CA LYS A 96 16.88 2.28 -2.18
C LYS A 96 16.12 1.04 -1.73
N GLY A 97 15.33 0.46 -2.63
CA GLY A 97 14.49 -0.66 -2.29
C GLY A 97 13.77 -1.28 -3.47
N GLU A 98 12.95 -2.28 -3.16
CA GLU A 98 12.03 -2.87 -4.14
C GLU A 98 10.83 -1.93 -4.30
N SER A 99 10.58 -1.52 -5.54
CA SER A 99 9.47 -0.68 -5.93
C SER A 99 8.41 -1.53 -6.63
N PHE A 100 7.27 -1.70 -5.97
CA PHE A 100 6.07 -2.25 -6.56
C PHE A 100 5.34 -1.18 -7.36
N PHE A 101 4.97 -1.49 -8.61
CA PHE A 101 4.22 -0.62 -9.49
C PHE A 101 2.81 -1.14 -9.72
N CYS A 102 1.86 -0.22 -9.86
CA CYS A 102 0.50 -0.57 -10.21
C CYS A 102 -0.15 0.52 -11.06
N THR A 103 -1.12 0.11 -11.88
CA THR A 103 -1.85 0.95 -12.84
C THR A 103 -3.34 0.61 -12.83
N GLY A 104 -4.16 1.40 -13.54
CA GLY A 104 -5.55 1.03 -13.82
C GLY A 104 -6.56 1.18 -12.67
N LYS A 105 -6.10 1.41 -11.42
CA LYS A 105 -6.95 1.68 -10.26
C LYS A 105 -6.43 2.86 -9.45
N GLU A 106 -7.33 3.75 -9.07
CA GLU A 106 -7.08 4.83 -8.11
C GLU A 106 -6.54 4.27 -6.79
N PHE A 107 -5.48 4.89 -6.28
CA PHE A 107 -4.83 4.56 -5.01
C PHE A 107 -4.34 3.11 -4.92
N CYS A 108 -3.99 2.47 -6.05
CA CYS A 108 -3.52 1.08 -6.07
C CYS A 108 -2.23 0.82 -5.27
N ASN A 109 -1.48 1.88 -4.93
CA ASN A 109 -0.30 1.82 -4.06
C ASN A 109 -0.64 1.92 -2.55
N GLU A 110 -1.90 1.71 -2.21
CA GLU A 110 -2.31 1.33 -0.86
C GLU A 110 -1.61 0.05 -0.40
N THR A 111 -1.42 -0.10 0.91
CA THR A 111 -0.83 -1.35 1.43
C THR A 111 -1.79 -2.51 1.22
N SER A 112 -1.43 -3.41 0.30
CA SER A 112 -2.06 -4.72 0.15
C SER A 112 -1.74 -5.62 1.35
N ARG A 113 -2.44 -5.44 2.48
CA ARG A 113 -2.44 -6.40 3.60
C ARG A 113 -3.18 -7.72 3.27
N LEU A 114 -3.46 -8.00 1.99
CA LEU A 114 -4.23 -9.18 1.60
C LEU A 114 -3.45 -10.51 1.68
N SER A 115 -2.11 -10.49 1.62
CA SER A 115 -1.35 -11.75 1.51
C SER A 115 -1.13 -12.49 2.83
N LEU A 116 -1.31 -11.87 4.00
CA LEU A 116 -1.04 -12.52 5.29
C LEU A 116 -2.28 -13.18 5.92
N LEU A 117 -3.49 -12.68 5.64
CA LEU A 117 -4.72 -13.23 6.24
C LEU A 117 -5.28 -14.43 5.44
N ALA A 118 -5.08 -14.47 4.12
CA ALA A 118 -5.57 -15.55 3.28
C ALA A 118 -4.99 -16.93 3.66
N SER A 119 -3.75 -16.96 4.19
CA SER A 119 -3.08 -18.20 4.62
C SER A 119 -3.61 -18.77 5.94
N PHE A 120 -4.20 -17.96 6.82
CA PHE A 120 -4.77 -18.45 8.08
C PHE A 120 -6.18 -19.01 7.91
N PHE A 121 -6.99 -18.43 7.01
CA PHE A 121 -8.36 -18.90 6.80
C PHE A 121 -8.45 -20.24 6.08
N THR A 122 -7.52 -20.55 5.16
CA THR A 122 -7.48 -21.85 4.48
C THR A 122 -7.06 -22.99 5.41
N ALA A 123 -6.10 -22.75 6.31
CA ALA A 123 -5.67 -23.74 7.29
C ALA A 123 -6.78 -24.10 8.30
N ILE A 124 -7.57 -23.10 8.74
CA ILE A 124 -8.69 -23.32 9.67
C ILE A 124 -9.85 -24.04 8.97
N LEU A 125 -10.19 -23.68 7.72
CA LEU A 125 -11.23 -24.41 6.98
C LEU A 125 -10.83 -25.88 6.74
N ALA A 126 -9.57 -26.16 6.41
CA ALA A 126 -9.09 -27.53 6.24
C ALA A 126 -9.23 -28.35 7.52
N PHE A 127 -8.92 -27.77 8.68
CA PHE A 127 -9.06 -28.45 9.98
C PHE A 127 -10.51 -28.69 10.39
N VAL A 128 -11.45 -27.85 9.95
CA VAL A 128 -12.89 -27.98 10.24
C VAL A 128 -13.57 -28.97 9.29
N ILE A 129 -13.12 -29.08 8.04
CA ILE A 129 -13.69 -30.01 7.05
C ILE A 129 -13.19 -31.46 7.25
N ILE A 130 -11.98 -31.64 7.78
CA ILE A 130 -11.36 -32.96 8.00
C ILE A 130 -11.84 -33.61 9.33
N ARG A 131 -12.67 -32.92 10.13
CA ARG A 131 -13.26 -33.46 11.36
C ARG A 131 -14.70 -33.91 11.18
#